data_AF-A0A2V9H3A8-F1
#
_entry.id   AF-A0A2V9H3A8-F1
#
_cell.length_a   1.000
_cell.length_b   1.000
_cell.length_c   1.000
_cell.angle_alpha   90.00
_cell.angle_beta   90.00
_cell.angle_gamma   90.00
#
_symmetry.space_group_name_H-M   'P 1'
#
loop_
_entity.id
_entity.type
_entity.pdbx_description
1 polymer ?
#
loop_
_entity_poly.entity_id
_entity_poly.type
_entity_poly.pdbx_seq_one_letter_code
_entity_poly.pdbx_strand_id
1 'polypeptide(L)'
;MKFHKIWLQQCRATRRIKKRFGVESALSYLLGEKLLNFAETADRHPEFAAELPRFQTEVWNVFNPYELAGYLTTLKPSRRKKLQKLLYVNRSSSSQRAT
;
A
#
# COMPACT_ATOMS: atom_id res chain seq x y z
N MET A 1 0.42 21.68 7.56
CA MET A 1 0.38 20.63 6.50
C MET A 1 0.65 19.29 7.19
N LYS A 2 -0.28 18.31 7.16
CA LYS A 2 -0.04 17.00 7.80
C LYS A 2 0.61 16.05 6.79
N PHE A 3 1.95 15.98 6.78
CA PHE A 3 2.74 15.17 5.84
C PHE A 3 2.38 13.67 5.89
N HIS A 4 1.89 13.20 7.03
CA HIS A 4 1.55 11.80 7.28
C HIS A 4 0.28 11.37 6.53
N LYS A 5 -0.49 12.33 5.98
CA LYS A 5 -1.70 12.09 5.16
C LYS A 5 -1.44 12.16 3.65
N ILE A 6 -0.18 12.24 3.22
CA ILE A 6 0.19 12.30 1.80
C ILE A 6 -0.30 11.09 1.00
N TRP A 7 -0.48 9.94 1.68
CA TRP A 7 -0.98 8.71 1.08
C TRP A 7 -2.37 8.87 0.45
N LEU A 8 -3.24 9.77 0.97
CA LEU A 8 -4.55 10.02 0.35
C LEU A 8 -4.41 10.60 -1.06
N GLN A 9 -3.46 11.51 -1.26
CA GLN A 9 -3.19 12.07 -2.59
C GLN A 9 -2.54 11.02 -3.50
N GLN A 10 -1.66 10.19 -2.97
CA GLN A 10 -1.03 9.10 -3.71
C GLN A 10 -2.07 8.06 -4.16
N CYS A 11 -3.06 7.72 -3.33
CA CYS A 11 -4.17 6.84 -3.72
C CYS A 11 -5.05 7.48 -4.80
N ARG A 12 -5.34 8.79 -4.70
CA ARG A 12 -6.07 9.53 -5.76
C ARG A 12 -5.31 9.54 -7.08
N ALA A 13 -3.99 9.78 -7.04
CA ALA A 13 -3.13 9.72 -8.22
C ALA A 13 -3.11 8.30 -8.81
N THR A 14 -3.05 7.28 -7.95
CA THR A 14 -3.06 5.88 -8.37
C THR A 14 -4.33 5.50 -9.11
N ARG A 15 -5.50 5.99 -8.68
CA ARG A 15 -6.75 5.78 -9.43
C ARG A 15 -6.69 6.39 -10.83
N ARG A 16 -6.05 7.55 -11.00
CA ARG A 16 -5.83 8.17 -12.31
C ARG A 16 -4.86 7.36 -13.16
N ILE A 17 -3.79 6.84 -12.55
CA ILE A 17 -2.81 5.97 -13.22
C ILE A 17 -3.48 4.67 -13.65
N LYS A 18 -4.28 4.02 -12.80
CA LYS A 18 -5.04 2.81 -13.10
C LYS A 18 -5.92 3.00 -14.34
N LYS A 19 -6.57 4.16 -14.44
CA LYS A 19 -7.44 4.50 -15.58
C LYS A 19 -6.67 4.78 -16.88
N ARG A 20 -5.46 5.35 -16.81
CA ARG A 20 -4.68 5.78 -18.00
C ARG A 20 -3.66 4.76 -18.48
N PHE A 21 -3.00 4.06 -17.56
CA PHE A 21 -1.86 3.18 -17.81
C PHE A 21 -2.15 1.72 -17.43
N GLY A 22 -3.31 1.45 -16.83
CA GLY A 22 -3.70 0.12 -16.39
C GLY A 22 -3.26 -0.22 -14.97
N VAL A 23 -3.66 -1.40 -14.54
CA VAL A 23 -3.55 -1.86 -13.16
C VAL A 23 -2.09 -2.07 -12.75
N GLU A 24 -1.28 -2.67 -13.62
CA GLU A 24 0.11 -3.00 -13.31
C GLU A 24 0.95 -1.76 -13.01
N SER A 25 0.83 -0.71 -13.83
CA SER A 25 1.53 0.56 -13.59
C SER A 25 1.06 1.23 -12.29
N ALA A 26 -0.22 1.14 -11.98
CA ALA A 26 -0.78 1.68 -10.75
C ALA A 26 -0.26 0.93 -9.50
N LEU A 27 -0.18 -0.40 -9.58
CA LEU A 27 0.39 -1.25 -8.54
C LEU A 27 1.88 -0.95 -8.36
N SER A 28 2.63 -0.81 -9.45
CA SER A 28 4.05 -0.50 -9.39
C SER A 28 4.35 0.84 -8.75
N TYR A 29 3.55 1.86 -9.08
CA TYR A 29 3.63 3.17 -8.46
C TYR A 29 3.26 3.13 -6.96
N LEU A 30 2.09 2.58 -6.61
CA LEU A 30 1.59 2.66 -5.25
C LEU A 30 2.29 1.70 -4.29
N LEU A 31 2.46 0.43 -4.68
CA LEU A 31 3.08 -0.59 -3.83
C LEU A 31 4.60 -0.58 -3.94
N GLY A 32 5.09 -0.62 -5.18
CA GLY A 32 6.50 -0.75 -5.50
C GLY A 32 7.33 0.47 -5.09
N GLU A 33 6.70 1.65 -5.07
CA GLU A 33 7.37 2.91 -4.78
C GLU A 33 6.83 3.55 -3.50
N LYS A 34 5.54 3.90 -3.46
CA LYS A 34 5.01 4.74 -2.37
C LYS A 34 4.84 4.01 -1.05
N LEU A 35 4.26 2.82 -1.04
CA LEU A 35 4.03 2.04 0.18
C LEU A 35 5.35 1.59 0.81
N LEU A 36 6.30 1.14 -0.01
CA LEU A 36 7.64 0.77 0.44
C LEU A 36 8.36 1.97 1.08
N ASN A 37 8.42 3.11 0.39
CA ASN A 37 9.05 4.30 0.94
C ASN A 37 8.36 4.82 2.21
N PHE A 38 7.02 4.76 2.24
CA PHE A 38 6.24 5.15 3.41
C PHE A 38 6.51 4.25 4.62
N ALA A 39 6.63 2.93 4.40
CA ALA A 39 6.98 1.99 5.45
C ALA A 39 8.41 2.19 5.97
N GLU A 40 9.36 2.54 5.11
CA GLU A 40 10.72 2.89 5.54
C GLU A 40 10.77 4.19 6.34
N THR A 41 9.91 5.15 5.98
CA THR A 41 9.76 6.39 6.75
C THR A 41 9.07 6.14 8.09
N ALA A 42 8.10 5.22 8.12
CA ALA A 42 7.38 4.82 9.34
C ALA A 42 8.28 4.22 10.43
N ASP A 43 9.40 3.59 10.04
CA ASP A 43 10.40 3.08 10.98
C ASP A 43 11.05 4.21 11.81
N ARG A 44 11.27 5.37 11.18
CA ARG A 44 11.92 6.54 11.79
C ARG A 44 10.94 7.59 12.32
N HIS A 45 9.70 7.58 11.83
CA HIS A 45 8.69 8.58 12.14
C HIS A 45 7.40 7.91 12.64
N PRO A 46 7.11 7.96 13.96
CA PRO A 46 5.94 7.29 14.54
C PRO A 46 4.61 7.82 13.98
N GLU A 47 4.57 9.07 13.52
CA GLU A 47 3.40 9.68 12.88
C GLU A 47 3.02 8.97 11.56
N PHE A 48 4.01 8.45 10.83
CA PHE A 48 3.78 7.64 9.64
C PHE A 48 3.39 6.21 10.01
N ALA A 49 3.98 5.63 11.06
CA ALA A 49 3.59 4.31 11.55
C ALA A 49 2.10 4.25 11.96
N ALA A 50 1.58 5.32 12.57
CA ALA A 50 0.18 5.44 12.93
C ALA A 50 -0.78 5.45 11.70
N GLU A 51 -0.32 5.98 10.58
CA GLU A 51 -1.11 6.09 9.34
C GLU A 51 -0.89 4.91 8.38
N LEU A 52 0.19 4.13 8.55
CA LEU A 52 0.51 2.96 7.75
C LEU A 52 -0.64 1.94 7.62
N PRO A 53 -1.34 1.52 8.71
CA PRO A 53 -2.46 0.59 8.57
C PRO A 53 -3.63 1.17 7.77
N ARG A 54 -3.89 2.49 7.87
CA ARG A 54 -4.93 3.17 7.07
C ARG A 54 -4.57 3.17 5.59
N PHE A 55 -3.30 3.44 5.30
CA PHE A 55 -2.79 3.40 3.93
C PHE A 55 -2.92 1.99 3.34
N GLN A 56 -2.55 0.95 4.08
CA GLN A 56 -2.73 -0.43 3.65
C GLN A 56 -4.19 -0.76 3.38
N THR A 57 -5.12 -0.37 4.25
CA THR A 57 -6.57 -0.56 4.02
C THR A 57 -7.03 0.12 2.72
N GLU A 58 -6.56 1.33 2.44
CA GLU A 58 -6.92 2.02 1.20
C GLU A 58 -6.30 1.34 -0.03
N VAL A 59 -5.09 0.78 0.06
CA VAL A 59 -4.48 -0.02 -1.00
C VAL A 59 -5.37 -1.24 -1.33
N TRP A 60 -5.85 -1.94 -0.30
CA TRP A 60 -6.80 -3.05 -0.45
C TRP A 60 -8.17 -2.62 -1.00
N ASN A 61 -8.56 -1.35 -0.80
CA ASN A 61 -9.78 -0.79 -1.37
C ASN A 61 -9.61 -0.40 -2.86
N VAL A 62 -8.39 0.01 -3.26
CA VAL A 62 -8.08 0.39 -4.65
C VAL A 62 -7.81 -0.83 -5.54
N PHE A 63 -7.30 -1.92 -4.97
CA PHE A 63 -6.88 -3.12 -5.68
C PHE A 63 -7.48 -4.40 -5.11
N ASN A 64 -7.93 -5.28 -6.00
CA ASN A 64 -8.44 -6.61 -5.68
C ASN A 64 -7.29 -7.52 -5.19
N PRO A 65 -7.53 -8.51 -4.31
CA PRO A 65 -6.49 -9.44 -3.85
C PRO A 65 -5.79 -10.17 -5.00
N TYR A 66 -6.52 -10.46 -6.07
CA TYR A 66 -5.99 -11.10 -7.27
C TYR A 66 -5.04 -10.19 -8.05
N GLU A 67 -5.35 -8.88 -8.15
CA GLU A 67 -4.46 -7.88 -8.76
C GLU A 67 -3.15 -7.78 -7.97
N LEU A 68 -3.25 -7.77 -6.63
CA LEU A 68 -2.10 -7.74 -5.72
C LEU A 68 -1.27 -9.02 -5.82
N ALA A 69 -1.90 -10.20 -5.80
CA ALA A 69 -1.22 -11.47 -5.94
C ALA A 69 -0.49 -11.56 -7.28
N GLY A 70 -1.14 -11.18 -8.38
CA GLY A 70 -0.54 -11.11 -9.71
C GLY A 70 0.71 -10.24 -9.72
N TYR A 71 0.64 -9.01 -9.20
CA TYR A 71 1.80 -8.13 -9.13
C TYR A 71 2.90 -8.63 -8.20
N LEU A 72 2.57 -9.29 -7.09
CA LEU A 72 3.59 -9.91 -6.23
C LEU A 72 4.37 -11.01 -6.95
N THR A 73 3.78 -11.68 -7.95
CA THR A 73 4.50 -12.69 -8.75
C THR A 73 5.47 -12.08 -9.76
N THR A 74 5.19 -10.87 -10.26
CA THR A 74 6.08 -10.17 -11.22
C THR A 74 7.27 -9.50 -10.54
N LEU A 75 7.21 -9.32 -9.22
CA LEU A 75 8.26 -8.69 -8.44
C LEU A 75 9.45 -9.60 -8.16
N LYS A 76 10.64 -8.98 -8.10
CA LYS A 76 11.87 -9.62 -7.59
C LYS A 76 11.66 -10.16 -6.16
N PRO A 77 12.26 -11.30 -5.80
CA PRO A 77 12.02 -11.99 -4.53
C PRO A 77 12.32 -11.12 -3.29
N SER A 78 13.31 -10.24 -3.36
CA SER A 78 13.64 -9.29 -2.28
C SER A 78 12.51 -8.28 -2.02
N ARG A 79 12.00 -7.63 -3.08
CA ARG A 79 10.87 -6.69 -2.97
C ARG A 79 9.58 -7.40 -2.58
N ARG A 80 9.34 -8.57 -3.16
CA ARG A 80 8.17 -9.41 -2.86
C ARG A 80 8.10 -9.77 -1.38
N LYS A 81 9.20 -10.17 -0.74
CA LYS A 81 9.23 -10.46 0.72
C LYS A 81 8.89 -9.24 1.57
N LYS A 82 9.45 -8.07 1.24
CA LYS A 82 9.20 -6.82 1.96
C LYS A 82 7.73 -6.39 1.84
N LEU A 83 7.17 -6.45 0.63
CA LEU A 83 5.75 -6.14 0.38
C LEU A 83 4.80 -7.15 1.02
N GLN A 84 5.11 -8.45 0.98
CA GLN A 84 4.31 -9.46 1.67
C GLN A 84 4.27 -9.19 3.18
N LYS A 85 5.40 -8.85 3.80
CA LYS A 85 5.42 -8.48 5.22
C LYS A 85 4.54 -7.26 5.50
N LEU A 86 4.54 -6.26 4.62
CA LEU A 86 3.72 -5.06 4.79
C LEU A 86 2.22 -5.32 4.58
N LEU A 87 1.85 -6.14 3.60
CA LEU A 87 0.44 -6.38 3.26
C LEU A 87 -0.23 -7.47 4.11
N TYR A 88 0.50 -8.52 4.50
CA TYR A 88 -0.06 -9.65 5.26
C TYR A 88 -0.07 -9.43 6.78
N VAL A 89 0.75 -8.51 7.32
CA VAL A 89 0.74 -8.19 8.76
C VAL A 89 -0.60 -7.60 9.23
N ASN A 90 -1.41 -7.02 8.34
CA ASN A 90 -2.68 -6.40 8.72
C ASN A 90 -3.92 -7.31 8.60
N ARG A 91 -3.79 -8.57 8.12
CA ARG A 91 -4.94 -9.49 8.09
C ARG A 91 -5.39 -9.92 9.51
N SER A 92 -4.50 -9.78 10.49
CA SER A 92 -4.77 -10.18 11.88
C SER A 92 -5.47 -9.10 12.72
N SER A 93 -5.56 -7.85 12.24
CA SER A 93 -6.09 -6.73 13.04
C SER A 93 -7.47 -6.22 12.61
N SER A 94 -8.04 -6.73 11.51
CA SER A 94 -9.37 -6.31 11.03
C SER A 94 -10.55 -7.08 11.63
N SER A 95 -10.34 -7.96 12.62
CA SER A 95 -11.43 -8.62 13.38
C SER A 95 -11.97 -7.83 14.59
N GLN A 96 -11.57 -6.58 14.80
CA GLN A 96 -12.19 -5.73 15.84
C GLN A 96 -12.57 -4.36 15.30
N ARG A 97 -13.79 -4.27 14.75
CA ARG A 97 -14.76 -3.20 15.01
C ARG A 97 -16.04 -3.44 14.21
N ALA A 98 -16.92 -4.23 14.79
CA ALA A 98 -18.36 -4.15 14.58
C ALA A 98 -19.01 -4.34 15.96
N THR A 99 -19.27 -3.22 16.63
CA THR A 99 -20.19 -3.07 17.76
C THR A 99 -20.76 -1.68 17.68
#